data_AF-A0A7S2E1Q4-F1
#
_entry.id   AF-A0A7S2E1Q4-F1
#
_cell.length_a   1.000
_cell.length_b   1.000
_cell.length_c   1.000
_cell.angle_alpha   90.00
_cell.angle_beta   90.00
_cell.angle_gamma   90.00
#
_symmetry.space_group_name_H-M   'P 1'
#
loop_
_entity.id
_entity.type
_entity.pdbx_description
1 polymer ?
#
loop_
_entity_poly.entity_id
_entity_poly.type
_entity_poly.pdbx_seq_one_letter_code
_entity_poly.pdbx_strand_id
1 'polypeptide(L)'
;ARQSLLLYVNGILDSTLRTRGTLLQNTFPLYVGGDPFTSNECKHGLYMDELRVYSRPAAPHELQAEAAPALAGIDPSFIRLGCLQCSLQEAVQACPKGSHVCSSLELHTGGYEAARALGWLTTGAHVWTEAAIAKARNPAFV
;
A
#
# COMPACT_ATOMS: atom_id res chain seq x y z
N ALA A 1 27.64 0.56 2.43
CA ALA A 1 26.51 1.49 2.19
C ALA A 1 25.28 0.94 2.91
N ARG A 2 24.44 1.79 3.52
CA ARG A 2 23.15 1.34 4.07
C ARG A 2 22.21 1.10 2.89
N GLN A 3 21.81 -0.14 2.65
CA GLN A 3 20.85 -0.50 1.61
C GLN A 3 19.50 -0.78 2.27
N SER A 4 18.41 -0.44 1.58
CA SER A 4 17.06 -0.76 2.05
C SER A 4 16.33 -1.50 0.96
N LEU A 5 15.60 -2.55 1.34
CA LEU A 5 14.63 -3.22 0.49
C LEU A 5 13.28 -2.56 0.73
N LEU A 6 12.62 -2.20 -0.35
CA LEU A 6 11.32 -1.53 -0.34
C LEU A 6 10.31 -2.43 -1.02
N LEU A 7 9.20 -2.70 -0.35
CA LEU A 7 8.05 -3.40 -0.93
C LEU A 7 7.00 -2.37 -1.31
N TYR A 8 6.58 -2.40 -2.58
CA TYR A 8 5.50 -1.59 -3.09
C TYR A 8 4.32 -2.47 -3.49
N VAL A 9 3.11 -2.04 -3.16
CA VAL A 9 1.85 -2.68 -3.58
C VAL A 9 1.01 -1.62 -4.27
N ASN A 10 0.60 -1.88 -5.51
CA ASN A 10 -0.10 -0.91 -6.37
C ASN A 10 0.60 0.47 -6.40
N GLY A 11 1.93 0.51 -6.46
CA GLY A 11 2.70 1.76 -6.51
C GLY A 11 2.85 2.51 -5.18
N ILE A 12 2.27 2.03 -4.08
CA ILE A 12 2.42 2.62 -2.73
C ILE A 12 3.47 1.86 -1.94
N LEU A 13 4.34 2.59 -1.23
CA LEU A 13 5.30 1.98 -0.31
C LEU A 13 4.56 1.32 0.86
N ASP A 14 4.67 -0.01 0.95
CA ASP A 14 4.07 -0.82 2.00
C ASP A 14 5.06 -1.09 3.14
N SER A 15 6.29 -1.52 2.80
CA SER A 15 7.29 -1.90 3.80
C SER A 15 8.71 -1.48 3.42
N THR A 16 9.52 -1.25 4.45
CA THR A 16 10.95 -0.90 4.33
C THR A 16 11.78 -1.76 5.27
N LEU A 17 12.69 -2.54 4.70
CA LEU A 17 13.65 -3.34 5.46
C LEU A 17 15.06 -2.80 5.25
N ARG A 18 15.69 -2.35 6.34
CA ARG A 18 17.10 -1.91 6.33
C ARG A 18 18.00 -3.13 6.34
N THR A 19 18.75 -3.33 5.26
CA THR A 19 19.72 -4.41 5.16
C THR A 19 21.11 -3.93 5.58
N ARG A 20 21.94 -4.88 6.03
CA ARG A 20 23.35 -4.66 6.34
C ARG A 20 24.17 -5.65 5.52
N GLY A 21 25.34 -5.23 5.05
CA GLY A 21 26.25 -6.07 4.30
C GLY A 21 26.56 -5.52 2.90
N THR A 22 27.11 -6.39 2.07
CA THR A 22 27.48 -6.10 0.68
C THR A 22 26.54 -6.86 -0.24
N LEU A 23 26.11 -6.22 -1.33
CA LEU A 23 25.32 -6.91 -2.37
C LEU A 23 26.22 -7.94 -3.06
N LEU A 24 25.75 -9.19 -3.09
CA LEU A 24 26.40 -10.27 -3.83
C LEU A 24 25.63 -10.52 -5.11
N GLN A 25 26.37 -10.82 -6.18
CA GLN A 25 25.76 -11.21 -7.45
C GLN A 25 25.19 -12.62 -7.31
N ASN A 26 23.90 -12.77 -7.59
CA ASN A 26 23.26 -14.08 -7.62
C ASN A 26 23.74 -14.87 -8.85
N THR A 27 24.24 -16.08 -8.64
CA THR A 27 24.66 -17.02 -9.69
C THR A 27 23.68 -18.16 -9.91
N PHE A 28 22.60 -18.22 -9.13
CA PHE A 28 21.56 -19.23 -9.27
C PHE A 28 20.53 -18.82 -10.33
N PRO A 29 19.86 -19.80 -10.99
CA PRO A 29 18.77 -19.51 -11.91
C PRO A 29 17.61 -18.77 -11.22
N LEU A 30 16.92 -17.91 -11.97
CA LEU A 30 15.66 -17.30 -11.55
C LEU A 30 14.51 -18.26 -11.88
N TYR A 31 13.78 -18.68 -10.85
CA TYR A 31 12.55 -19.45 -11.01
C TYR A 31 11.32 -18.54 -10.85
N VAL A 32 10.27 -18.82 -11.59
CA VAL A 32 9.03 -18.03 -11.61
C VAL A 32 7.85 -18.98 -11.51
N GLY A 33 6.87 -18.65 -10.66
CA GLY A 33 5.68 -19.47 -10.39
C GLY A 33 5.92 -20.64 -9.41
N GLY A 34 7.11 -21.23 -9.41
CA GLY A 34 7.54 -22.24 -8.44
C GLY A 34 8.98 -22.66 -8.69
N ASP A 35 9.65 -23.16 -7.65
CA ASP A 35 11.01 -23.66 -7.74
C ASP A 35 11.06 -25.21 -7.60
N PRO A 36 12.09 -25.88 -8.14
CA PRO A 36 12.18 -27.34 -8.07
C PRO A 36 12.24 -27.90 -6.64
N PHE A 37 12.78 -27.13 -5.69
CA PHE A 37 13.01 -27.56 -4.32
C PHE A 37 11.72 -27.58 -3.49
N THR A 38 10.73 -26.77 -3.85
CA THR A 38 9.43 -26.67 -3.16
C THR A 38 8.26 -27.27 -3.96
N SER A 39 8.55 -27.94 -5.07
CA SER A 39 7.56 -28.49 -6.02
C SER A 39 6.47 -29.38 -5.41
N ASN A 40 6.74 -30.02 -4.27
CA ASN A 40 5.77 -30.86 -3.55
C ASN A 40 4.95 -30.11 -2.49
N GLU A 41 5.34 -28.89 -2.13
CA GLU A 41 4.75 -28.14 -1.00
C GLU A 41 3.65 -27.16 -1.44
N CYS A 42 3.78 -26.57 -2.63
CA CYS A 42 2.81 -25.60 -3.13
C CYS A 42 2.21 -26.03 -4.46
N LYS A 43 0.90 -26.34 -4.45
CA LYS A 43 0.12 -26.73 -5.65
C LYS A 43 -0.84 -25.64 -6.12
N HIS A 44 -0.67 -24.41 -5.64
CA HIS A 44 -1.54 -23.30 -6.02
C HIS A 44 -1.10 -22.71 -7.36
N GLY A 45 -2.02 -22.68 -8.33
CA GLY A 45 -1.84 -21.92 -9.57
C GLY A 45 -2.04 -20.44 -9.32
N LEU A 46 -1.14 -19.62 -9.85
CA LEU A 46 -1.22 -18.16 -9.82
C LEU A 46 -1.09 -17.65 -11.25
N TYR A 47 -1.91 -16.66 -11.61
CA TYR A 47 -1.72 -15.91 -12.86
C TYR A 47 -0.70 -14.80 -12.61
N MET A 48 0.22 -14.64 -13.55
CA MET A 48 1.23 -13.60 -13.50
C MET A 48 1.33 -12.99 -14.89
N ASP A 49 1.38 -11.66 -14.93
CA ASP A 49 1.53 -10.87 -16.15
C ASP A 49 2.54 -9.75 -15.89
N GLU A 50 3.14 -9.21 -16.95
CA GLU A 50 4.06 -8.06 -16.91
C GLU A 50 5.25 -8.21 -15.94
N LEU A 51 5.82 -9.41 -15.80
CA LEU A 51 7.01 -9.64 -14.97
C LEU A 51 8.23 -8.91 -15.54
N ARG A 52 8.82 -8.00 -14.75
CA ARG A 52 10.03 -7.24 -15.11
C ARG A 52 11.11 -7.36 -14.05
N VAL A 53 12.36 -7.44 -14.48
CA VAL A 53 13.54 -7.49 -13.61
C VAL A 53 14.54 -6.44 -14.06
N TYR A 54 15.03 -5.64 -13.12
CA TYR A 54 15.94 -4.53 -13.38
C TYR A 54 17.29 -4.76 -12.70
N SER A 55 18.37 -4.34 -13.36
CA SER A 55 19.73 -4.30 -12.79
C SER A 55 19.99 -3.02 -11.96
N ARG A 56 18.95 -2.20 -11.76
CA ARG A 56 18.97 -0.97 -10.98
C ARG A 56 17.74 -0.90 -10.07
N PRO A 57 17.78 -0.13 -8.98
CA PRO A 57 16.55 0.19 -8.25
C PRO A 57 15.59 0.97 -9.17
N ALA A 58 14.34 0.54 -9.20
CA ALA A 58 13.24 1.30 -9.78
C ALA A 58 12.91 2.49 -8.87
N ALA A 59 12.73 3.67 -9.46
CA ALA A 59 12.39 4.86 -8.70
C ALA A 59 10.89 4.86 -8.33
N PRO A 60 10.49 5.47 -7.20
CA PRO A 60 9.08 5.45 -6.76
C PRO A 60 8.09 5.97 -7.81
N HIS A 61 8.45 7.01 -8.56
CA HIS A 61 7.59 7.57 -9.61
C HIS A 61 7.40 6.62 -10.79
N GLU A 62 8.38 5.75 -11.11
CA GLU A 62 8.24 4.75 -12.17
C GLU A 62 7.23 3.68 -11.75
N LEU A 63 7.31 3.23 -10.49
CA LEU A 63 6.39 2.25 -9.92
C LEU A 63 4.96 2.81 -9.84
N GLN A 64 4.80 4.08 -9.47
CA GLN A 64 3.50 4.76 -9.42
C GLN A 64 2.90 4.92 -10.81
N ALA A 65 3.70 5.32 -11.81
CA ALA A 65 3.24 5.44 -13.19
C ALA A 65 2.77 4.10 -13.77
N GLU A 66 3.51 3.01 -13.48
CA GLU A 66 3.11 1.65 -13.90
C GLU A 66 1.83 1.17 -13.19
N ALA A 67 1.65 1.53 -11.92
CA ALA A 67 0.49 1.10 -11.14
C ALA A 67 -0.78 1.92 -11.44
N ALA A 68 -0.65 3.14 -11.98
CA ALA A 68 -1.77 4.06 -12.17
C ALA A 68 -2.96 3.47 -12.97
N PRO A 69 -2.77 2.69 -14.06
CA PRO A 69 -3.89 2.08 -14.78
C PRO A 69 -4.69 1.09 -13.92
N ALA A 70 -4.03 0.34 -13.03
CA ALA A 70 -4.68 -0.59 -12.12
C ALA A 70 -5.49 0.13 -11.02
N LEU A 71 -5.24 1.42 -10.82
CA LEU A 71 -5.91 2.29 -9.85
C LEU A 71 -6.86 3.30 -10.51
N ALA A 72 -7.38 2.97 -11.70
CA ALA A 72 -8.28 3.82 -12.47
C ALA A 72 -7.71 5.23 -12.78
N GLY A 73 -6.39 5.36 -12.90
CA GLY A 73 -5.71 6.63 -13.17
C GLY A 73 -5.61 7.56 -11.95
N ILE A 74 -5.94 7.05 -10.76
CA ILE A 74 -5.79 7.79 -9.51
C ILE A 74 -4.40 7.50 -8.95
N ASP A 75 -3.61 8.55 -8.70
CA ASP A 75 -2.39 8.40 -7.91
C ASP A 75 -2.80 8.08 -6.47
N PRO A 76 -2.41 6.93 -5.90
CA PRO A 76 -2.82 6.59 -4.54
C PRO A 76 -1.99 7.32 -3.46
N SER A 77 -0.96 8.10 -3.83
CA SER A 77 -0.04 8.73 -2.89
C SER A 77 -0.68 9.80 -1.99
N PHE A 78 -1.86 10.33 -2.35
CA PHE A 78 -2.58 11.31 -1.51
C PHE A 78 -3.32 10.69 -0.33
N ILE A 79 -3.52 9.35 -0.31
CA ILE A 79 -4.10 8.64 0.82
C ILE A 79 -3.11 7.64 1.42
N ARG A 80 -3.27 7.38 2.71
CA ARG A 80 -2.52 6.33 3.40
C ARG A 80 -3.41 5.64 4.40
N LEU A 81 -3.31 4.32 4.46
CA LEU A 81 -3.96 3.55 5.52
C LEU A 81 -3.32 3.90 6.86
N GLY A 82 -4.12 4.49 7.76
CA GLY A 82 -3.70 4.76 9.13
C GLY A 82 -3.70 3.49 9.98
N CYS A 83 -4.86 2.84 10.09
CA CYS A 83 -5.04 1.62 10.87
C CYS A 83 -6.27 0.83 10.40
N LEU A 84 -6.28 -0.46 10.71
CA LEU A 84 -7.44 -1.34 10.55
C LEU A 84 -8.08 -1.58 11.91
N GLN A 85 -9.41 -1.63 11.96
CA GLN A 85 -10.18 -1.98 13.18
C GLN A 85 -9.81 -1.14 14.42
N CYS A 86 -9.58 0.15 14.23
CA CYS A 86 -9.16 1.07 15.28
C CYS A 86 -10.28 2.03 15.69
N SER A 87 -10.19 2.54 16.92
CA SER A 87 -11.03 3.63 17.42
C SER A 87 -10.72 4.96 16.72
N LEU A 88 -11.62 5.94 16.84
CA LEU A 88 -11.42 7.28 16.28
C LEU A 88 -10.14 7.95 16.81
N GLN A 89 -9.80 7.78 18.09
CA GLN A 89 -8.58 8.36 18.66
C GLN A 89 -7.31 7.75 18.06
N GLU A 90 -7.28 6.43 17.90
CA GLU A 90 -6.16 5.72 17.27
C GLU A 90 -6.01 6.13 15.81
N ALA A 91 -7.12 6.28 15.08
CA ALA A 91 -7.11 6.73 13.69
C ALA A 91 -6.47 8.13 13.55
N VAL A 92 -6.79 9.06 14.46
CA VAL A 92 -6.17 10.40 14.49
C VAL A 92 -4.67 10.33 14.74
N GLN A 93 -4.21 9.43 15.62
CA GLN A 93 -2.78 9.29 15.95
C GLN A 93 -1.99 8.56 14.87
N ALA A 94 -2.65 7.74 14.05
CA ALA A 94 -2.02 7.01 12.96
C ALA A 94 -1.60 7.92 11.79
N CYS A 95 -2.18 9.12 11.69
CA CYS A 95 -1.83 10.08 10.65
C CYS A 95 -0.38 10.57 10.81
N PRO A 96 0.47 10.47 9.76
CA PRO A 96 1.80 11.06 9.79
C PRO A 96 1.75 12.59 9.93
N LYS A 97 2.86 13.19 10.35
CA LYS A 97 2.97 14.65 10.49
C LYS A 97 2.61 15.35 9.17
N GLY A 98 1.68 16.29 9.24
CA GLY A 98 1.18 17.03 8.07
C GLY A 98 0.03 16.37 7.34
N SER A 99 -0.41 15.18 7.76
CA SER A 99 -1.61 14.51 7.26
C SER A 99 -2.76 14.63 8.27
N HIS A 100 -3.98 14.43 7.80
CA HIS A 100 -5.19 14.41 8.61
C HIS A 100 -6.07 13.22 8.22
N VAL A 101 -7.06 12.89 9.06
CA VAL A 101 -8.08 11.91 8.69
C VAL A 101 -8.91 12.49 7.56
N CYS A 102 -9.06 11.73 6.48
CA CYS A 102 -9.69 12.21 5.27
C CYS A 102 -11.08 12.82 5.52
N SER A 103 -11.35 13.93 4.87
CA SER A 103 -12.67 14.52 4.73
C SER A 103 -13.56 13.68 3.82
N SER A 104 -14.87 13.94 3.87
CA SER A 104 -15.82 13.29 2.95
C SER A 104 -15.48 13.59 1.48
N LEU A 105 -15.05 14.83 1.20
CA LEU A 105 -14.65 15.22 -0.14
C LEU A 105 -13.46 14.39 -0.65
N GLU A 106 -12.37 14.29 0.12
CA GLU A 106 -11.17 13.54 -0.28
C GLU A 106 -11.45 12.05 -0.51
N LEU A 107 -12.32 11.46 0.34
CA LEU A 107 -12.74 10.08 0.16
C LEU A 107 -13.54 9.89 -1.13
N HIS A 108 -14.45 10.82 -1.45
CA HIS A 108 -15.28 10.74 -2.65
C HIS A 108 -14.58 11.19 -3.94
N THR A 109 -13.52 11.99 -3.88
CA THR A 109 -12.73 12.38 -5.06
C THR A 109 -11.79 11.30 -5.56
N GLY A 110 -11.66 10.19 -4.84
CA GLY A 110 -10.83 9.05 -5.27
C GLY A 110 -10.33 8.18 -4.12
N GLY A 111 -10.45 8.64 -2.87
CA GLY A 111 -9.96 7.89 -1.70
C GLY A 111 -10.62 6.51 -1.56
N TYR A 112 -11.93 6.41 -1.79
CA TYR A 112 -12.65 5.13 -1.76
C TYR A 112 -12.21 4.19 -2.87
N GLU A 113 -11.98 4.71 -4.08
CA GLU A 113 -11.57 3.90 -5.23
C GLU A 113 -10.17 3.32 -5.02
N ALA A 114 -9.21 4.16 -4.61
CA ALA A 114 -7.87 3.72 -4.27
C ALA A 114 -7.90 2.72 -3.10
N ALA A 115 -8.63 3.01 -2.01
CA ALA A 115 -8.73 2.11 -0.86
C ALA A 115 -9.37 0.74 -1.21
N ARG A 116 -10.33 0.72 -2.14
CA ARG A 116 -10.92 -0.53 -2.66
C ARG A 116 -9.90 -1.32 -3.49
N ALA A 117 -9.21 -0.65 -4.42
CA ALA A 117 -8.21 -1.30 -5.27
C ALA A 117 -7.02 -1.87 -4.47
N LEU A 118 -6.71 -1.24 -3.33
CA LEU A 118 -5.70 -1.69 -2.36
C LEU A 118 -6.20 -2.78 -1.40
N GLY A 119 -7.49 -3.13 -1.45
CA GLY A 119 -8.08 -4.14 -0.57
C GLY A 119 -8.23 -3.68 0.88
N TRP A 120 -8.17 -2.38 1.17
CA TRP A 120 -8.34 -1.84 2.53
C TRP A 120 -9.80 -1.84 2.98
N LEU A 121 -10.73 -1.83 2.02
CA LEU A 121 -12.17 -1.80 2.28
C LEU A 121 -12.80 -3.16 2.01
N THR A 122 -13.50 -3.67 3.03
CA THR A 122 -14.39 -4.82 2.93
C THR A 122 -15.84 -4.37 3.04
N THR A 123 -16.78 -5.24 2.66
CA THR A 123 -18.21 -4.96 2.82
C THR A 123 -18.54 -4.68 4.29
N GLY A 124 -19.14 -3.54 4.57
CA GLY A 124 -19.47 -3.10 5.93
C GLY A 124 -18.30 -2.47 6.71
N ALA A 125 -17.14 -2.25 6.08
CA ALA A 125 -16.05 -1.52 6.71
C ALA A 125 -16.47 -0.08 7.06
N HIS A 126 -16.27 0.29 8.32
CA HIS A 126 -16.48 1.66 8.79
C HIS A 126 -15.22 2.49 8.54
N VAL A 127 -15.36 3.61 7.82
CA VAL A 127 -14.26 4.54 7.53
C VAL A 127 -14.44 5.80 8.37
N TRP A 128 -13.43 6.12 9.19
CA TRP A 128 -13.41 7.36 9.95
C TRP A 128 -13.21 8.55 9.02
N THR A 129 -13.96 9.62 9.27
CA THR A 129 -13.87 10.88 8.52
C THR A 129 -13.59 12.04 9.47
N GLU A 130 -13.13 13.15 8.93
CA GLU A 130 -12.95 14.38 9.71
C GLU A 130 -14.25 14.82 10.44
N ALA A 131 -15.41 14.57 9.85
CA ALA A 131 -16.71 14.87 10.47
C ALA A 131 -16.93 14.10 11.78
N ALA A 132 -16.42 12.87 11.88
CA ALA A 132 -16.47 12.09 13.13
C ALA A 132 -15.62 12.75 14.23
N ILE A 133 -14.47 13.34 13.87
CA ILE A 133 -13.61 14.10 14.79
C ILE A 133 -14.34 15.37 15.24
N ALA A 134 -14.94 16.10 14.31
CA ALA A 134 -15.69 17.32 14.62
C ALA A 134 -16.85 17.02 15.59
N LYS A 135 -17.62 15.96 15.34
CA LYS A 135 -18.70 15.50 16.22
C LYS A 135 -18.20 15.08 17.60
N ALA A 136 -17.07 14.37 17.67
CA ALA A 136 -16.47 13.96 18.95
C ALA A 136 -15.97 15.14 19.78
N ARG A 137 -15.51 16.22 19.13
CA ARG A 137 -15.06 17.45 19.80
C ARG A 137 -16.23 18.33 20.25
N ASN A 138 -17.34 18.33 19.52
CA ASN A 138 -18.49 19.16 19.84
C ASN A 138 -19.82 18.40 19.64
N PRO A 139 -20.26 17.62 20.65
CA PRO A 139 -21.43 16.75 20.52
C PRO A 139 -22.76 17.53 20.40
N ALA A 140 -22.75 18.85 20.56
CA ALA A 140 -23.93 19.72 20.54
C ALA A 140 -24.31 20.27 19.15
N PHE A 141 -23.59 19.91 18.08
CA PHE A 141 -23.87 20.35 16.71
C PHE A 141 -24.22 19.15 15.81
N VAL A 142 -25.45 18.64 15.97
CA VAL A 142 -26.22 17.90 14.96
C VAL A 142 -27.68 18.28 15.15
#